data_AF-A0A8B8RA12-F1
#
_entry.id   AF-A0A8B8RA12-F1
#
_cell.length_a   1.000
_cell.length_b   1.000
_cell.length_c   1.000
_cell.angle_alpha   90.00
_cell.angle_beta   90.00
_cell.angle_gamma   90.00
#
_symmetry.space_group_name_H-M   'P 1'
#
loop_
_entity.id
_entity.type
_entity.pdbx_description
1 polymer ?
#
loop_
_entity_poly.entity_id
_entity_poly.type
_entity_poly.pdbx_seq_one_letter_code
_entity_poly.pdbx_strand_id
1 'polypeptide(L)'
;MSLKWISLLLLLLQLNCFFSSGSCGKVLVWPVEYSHWINMKTILDELVMKGHEVTVLTSQASVLIDPSKPSAIKFEIFPTLLTKHDFENTIEHMLNTWTYMAKDSVWTYFSTVQSIFQEYSDMQIKVCKDLVSNKKLMTKLHESRFDVVLADAIGPCGELLAEILQIPLVYSLRFSPGFALEKYGGKLPLPPSYVPVIMSELGDQMTFMERVKNMMYVLYFDFWFQTFNEKNWNQFYSEVLGRPTTLLETIGKADMWLIRTFWDFEFPRPLLPNFEFVGGLHCKPAKPLPKEMEEFVQSSGEDGIVVFTLGSIVTNITEERANVIASALAQIPQKVLWRYHGKKPDTLGPNTRLYKWIPQNDLLGHPKTKAFITHGGTNGIYEAIYHGIPMVGIPLFADQPDNIAHMTAKGAAARLDLDTMSTTDLLNALKQVINNPSYKQNAMRLSTIQHDQPVKPLDRAVFWIEFVMRHKGAKHLRPAAHNLTWYQYHSLDVTGFLLACVATAIFVITKCCLFCCQKFPKAGKKNKRE
;
A
#
# COMPACT_ATOMS: atom_id res chain seq x y z
N MET A 1 26.34 -55.08 13.51
CA MET A 1 26.71 -53.68 13.86
C MET A 1 26.97 -53.61 15.36
N SER A 2 28.05 -52.99 15.81
CA SER A 2 28.27 -52.83 17.26
C SER A 2 27.23 -51.87 17.85
N LEU A 3 26.90 -52.04 19.13
CA LEU A 3 25.91 -51.23 19.86
C LEU A 3 26.14 -49.71 19.68
N LYS A 4 27.42 -49.30 19.56
CA LYS A 4 27.83 -47.90 19.33
C LYS A 4 27.35 -47.34 18.00
N TRP A 5 27.32 -48.16 16.93
CA TRP A 5 26.84 -47.75 15.62
C TRP A 5 25.32 -47.57 15.59
N ILE A 6 24.59 -48.41 16.34
CA ILE A 6 23.13 -48.31 16.48
C ILE A 6 22.78 -47.02 17.25
N SER A 7 23.49 -46.73 18.33
CA SER A 7 23.31 -45.47 19.09
C SER A 7 23.64 -44.23 18.27
N LEU A 8 24.70 -44.26 17.45
CA LEU A 8 25.04 -43.15 16.55
C LEU A 8 23.97 -42.94 15.48
N LEU A 9 23.43 -44.01 14.90
CA LEU A 9 22.38 -43.94 13.90
C LEU A 9 21.07 -43.38 14.47
N LEU A 10 20.71 -43.79 15.70
CA LEU A 10 19.54 -43.28 16.42
C LEU A 10 19.70 -41.79 16.79
N LEU A 11 20.91 -41.37 17.18
CA LEU A 11 21.21 -39.96 17.46
C LEU A 11 21.10 -39.11 16.17
N LEU A 12 21.61 -39.62 15.04
CA LEU A 12 21.49 -38.95 13.73
C LEU A 12 20.04 -38.91 13.23
N LEU A 13 19.24 -39.96 13.46
CA LEU A 13 17.81 -39.97 13.17
C LEU A 13 17.05 -38.97 14.05
N GLN A 14 17.34 -38.90 15.35
CA GLN A 14 16.78 -37.90 16.25
C GLN A 14 17.17 -36.48 15.82
N LEU A 15 18.44 -36.25 15.48
CA LEU A 15 18.91 -34.96 14.95
C LEU A 15 18.19 -34.60 13.64
N ASN A 16 17.99 -35.54 12.71
CA ASN A 16 17.21 -35.31 11.49
C ASN A 16 15.71 -35.07 11.77
N CYS A 17 15.15 -35.58 12.87
CA CYS A 17 13.79 -35.24 13.30
C CYS A 17 13.69 -33.85 13.95
N PHE A 18 14.78 -33.33 14.51
CA PHE A 18 14.86 -31.96 15.06
C PHE A 18 15.19 -30.91 13.99
N PHE A 19 15.86 -31.30 12.91
CA PHE A 19 16.03 -30.46 11.73
C PHE A 19 14.85 -30.69 10.77
N SER A 20 13.79 -29.90 10.92
CA SER A 20 12.91 -29.65 9.77
C SER A 20 13.81 -29.23 8.61
N SER A 21 13.89 -30.04 7.55
CA SER A 21 14.53 -29.63 6.31
C SER A 21 13.84 -28.35 5.86
N GLY A 22 14.48 -27.20 6.10
CA GLY A 22 14.00 -25.91 5.62
C GLY A 22 13.77 -26.06 4.13
N SER A 23 12.53 -25.90 3.69
CA SER A 23 12.20 -25.97 2.26
C SER A 23 12.76 -24.71 1.60
N CYS A 24 14.03 -24.76 1.19
CA CYS A 24 14.65 -23.71 0.39
C CYS A 24 13.94 -23.58 -0.96
N GLY A 25 13.05 -22.60 -1.07
CA GLY A 25 12.38 -22.21 -2.31
C GLY A 25 13.15 -21.14 -3.09
N LYS A 26 12.90 -21.06 -4.39
CA LYS A 26 13.44 -20.04 -5.30
C LYS A 26 12.39 -18.95 -5.57
N VAL A 27 12.70 -17.72 -5.20
CA VAL A 27 11.80 -16.57 -5.33
C VAL A 27 12.27 -15.68 -6.46
N LEU A 28 11.41 -15.46 -7.47
CA LEU A 28 11.60 -14.45 -8.50
C LEU A 28 10.92 -13.17 -8.06
N VAL A 29 11.61 -12.03 -8.15
CA VAL A 29 11.08 -10.75 -7.66
C VAL A 29 10.95 -9.76 -8.81
N TRP A 30 9.76 -9.17 -8.93
CA TRP A 30 9.48 -8.02 -9.80
C TRP A 30 9.25 -6.76 -8.94
N PRO A 31 10.29 -5.92 -8.74
CA PRO A 31 10.23 -4.81 -7.80
C PRO A 31 9.68 -3.53 -8.45
N VAL A 32 9.31 -2.57 -7.59
CA VAL A 32 9.11 -1.16 -7.92
C VAL A 32 10.13 -0.32 -7.14
N GLU A 33 10.60 0.78 -7.72
CA GLU A 33 11.66 1.64 -7.16
C GLU A 33 11.30 2.34 -5.83
N TYR A 34 12.30 3.01 -5.24
CA TYR A 34 12.15 3.86 -4.06
C TYR A 34 11.58 3.15 -2.82
N SER A 35 10.53 3.69 -2.20
CA SER A 35 9.96 3.18 -0.95
C SER A 35 9.35 1.78 -1.09
N HIS A 36 8.90 1.41 -2.30
CA HIS A 36 8.40 0.08 -2.61
C HIS A 36 9.53 -0.95 -2.50
N TRP A 37 10.68 -0.65 -3.11
CA TRP A 37 11.89 -1.47 -3.00
C TRP A 37 12.36 -1.61 -1.55
N ILE A 38 12.39 -0.53 -0.76
CA ILE A 38 12.83 -0.59 0.66
C ILE A 38 11.96 -1.57 1.48
N ASN A 39 10.63 -1.54 1.29
CA ASN A 39 9.72 -2.49 1.94
C ASN A 39 9.95 -3.92 1.45
N MET A 40 9.95 -4.09 0.13
CA MET A 40 10.10 -5.42 -0.47
C MET A 40 11.42 -6.06 -0.05
N LYS A 41 12.52 -5.29 -0.08
CA LYS A 41 13.84 -5.74 0.37
C LYS A 41 13.83 -6.26 1.81
N THR A 42 13.01 -5.69 2.70
CA THR A 42 12.88 -6.21 4.07
C THR A 42 12.37 -7.66 4.09
N ILE A 43 11.39 -7.97 3.24
CA ILE A 43 10.88 -9.34 3.06
C ILE A 43 11.95 -10.23 2.43
N LEU A 44 12.65 -9.73 1.41
CA LEU A 44 13.70 -10.48 0.71
C LEU A 44 14.87 -10.85 1.62
N ASP A 45 15.32 -9.89 2.45
CA ASP A 45 16.41 -10.11 3.41
C ASP A 45 16.03 -11.24 4.40
N GLU A 46 14.78 -11.27 4.87
CA GLU A 46 14.28 -12.35 5.75
C GLU A 46 14.21 -13.70 5.04
N LEU A 47 13.72 -13.73 3.79
CA LEU A 47 13.69 -14.95 2.99
C LEU A 47 15.10 -15.52 2.77
N VAL A 48 16.08 -14.66 2.48
CA VAL A 48 17.48 -15.06 2.34
C VAL A 48 18.04 -15.58 3.67
N MET A 49 17.75 -14.94 4.80
CA MET A 49 18.16 -15.44 6.12
C MET A 49 17.58 -16.82 6.43
N LYS A 50 16.38 -17.12 5.93
CA LYS A 50 15.76 -18.46 6.03
C LYS A 50 16.26 -19.47 4.99
N GLY A 51 17.23 -19.09 4.16
CA GLY A 51 17.88 -19.98 3.20
C GLY A 51 17.20 -20.06 1.82
N HIS A 52 16.25 -19.16 1.52
CA HIS A 52 15.65 -19.09 0.18
C HIS A 52 16.61 -18.44 -0.83
N GLU A 53 16.58 -18.93 -2.06
CA GLU A 53 17.29 -18.29 -3.17
C GLU A 53 16.40 -17.17 -3.74
N VAL A 54 16.84 -15.93 -3.59
CA VAL A 54 16.08 -14.76 -4.07
C VAL A 54 16.79 -14.15 -5.27
N THR A 55 16.05 -14.02 -6.37
CA THR A 55 16.52 -13.37 -7.60
C THR A 55 15.63 -12.18 -7.94
N VAL A 56 16.22 -10.99 -7.99
CA VAL A 56 15.55 -9.74 -8.31
C VAL A 56 15.81 -9.36 -9.75
N LEU A 57 14.73 -9.17 -10.52
CA LEU A 57 14.80 -8.59 -11.85
C LEU A 57 14.93 -7.08 -11.72
N THR A 58 15.98 -6.51 -12.31
CA THR A 58 16.19 -5.06 -12.27
C THR A 58 16.61 -4.56 -13.65
N SER A 59 16.05 -3.43 -14.07
CA SER A 59 16.47 -2.80 -15.31
C SER A 59 17.79 -2.05 -15.10
N GLN A 60 18.53 -1.80 -16.18
CA GLN A 60 19.70 -0.91 -16.14
C GLN A 60 19.36 0.55 -15.76
N ALA A 61 18.08 0.94 -15.88
CA ALA A 61 17.59 2.26 -15.49
C ALA A 61 17.35 2.41 -13.98
N SER A 62 17.51 1.33 -13.21
CA SER A 62 17.20 1.32 -11.79
C SER A 62 17.98 2.38 -11.00
N VAL A 63 17.28 3.03 -10.08
CA VAL A 63 17.78 4.16 -9.32
C VAL A 63 18.31 3.72 -7.97
N LEU A 64 17.44 3.11 -7.16
CA LEU A 64 17.73 2.75 -5.77
C LEU A 64 18.26 1.32 -5.62
N ILE A 65 17.89 0.42 -6.55
CA ILE A 65 18.42 -0.94 -6.54
C ILE A 65 19.87 -0.86 -7.03
N ASP A 66 20.80 -1.20 -6.15
CA ASP A 66 22.24 -1.15 -6.43
C ASP A 66 22.83 -2.56 -6.34
N PRO A 67 22.96 -3.26 -7.49
CA PRO A 67 23.53 -4.60 -7.55
C PRO A 67 25.01 -4.68 -7.15
N SER A 68 25.72 -3.55 -7.08
CA SER A 68 27.14 -3.53 -6.72
C SER A 68 27.38 -3.76 -5.23
N LYS A 69 26.37 -3.53 -4.40
CA LYS A 69 26.47 -3.71 -2.95
C LYS A 69 26.47 -5.20 -2.61
N PRO A 70 27.43 -5.68 -1.78
CA PRO A 70 27.44 -7.06 -1.33
C PRO A 70 26.10 -7.45 -0.70
N SER A 71 25.44 -8.44 -1.28
CA SER A 71 24.15 -8.96 -0.83
C SER A 71 24.07 -10.44 -1.18
N ALA A 72 23.39 -11.21 -0.33
CA ALA A 72 23.04 -12.59 -0.64
C ALA A 72 21.84 -12.70 -1.61
N ILE A 73 21.18 -11.58 -1.90
CA ILE A 73 20.18 -11.45 -2.99
C ILE A 73 20.91 -11.45 -4.34
N LYS A 74 20.44 -12.27 -5.28
CA LYS A 74 20.92 -12.28 -6.67
C LYS A 74 20.19 -11.23 -7.48
N PHE A 75 20.90 -10.54 -8.37
CA PHE A 75 20.32 -9.55 -9.27
C PHE A 75 20.49 -9.99 -10.72
N GLU A 76 19.39 -10.02 -11.46
CA GLU A 76 19.37 -10.26 -12.90
C GLU A 76 19.08 -8.94 -13.60
N ILE A 77 20.15 -8.33 -14.10
CA ILE A 77 20.10 -7.02 -14.75
C ILE A 77 19.76 -7.20 -16.22
N PHE A 78 18.70 -6.54 -16.70
CA PHE A 78 18.33 -6.56 -18.11
C PHE A 78 18.47 -5.18 -18.76
N PRO A 79 18.91 -5.13 -20.03
CA PRO A 79 18.99 -3.88 -20.76
C PRO A 79 17.59 -3.35 -21.03
N THR A 80 17.44 -2.03 -20.97
CA THR A 80 16.21 -1.31 -21.32
C THR A 80 16.60 -0.08 -22.14
N LEU A 81 15.70 0.35 -23.01
CA LEU A 81 15.90 1.59 -23.79
C LEU A 81 15.85 2.84 -22.91
N LEU A 82 15.20 2.74 -21.74
CA LEU A 82 15.11 3.83 -20.79
C LEU A 82 16.45 3.99 -20.06
N THR A 83 17.03 5.18 -20.04
CA THR A 83 18.24 5.41 -19.22
C THR A 83 17.86 5.67 -17.77
N LYS A 84 18.83 5.50 -16.85
CA LYS A 84 18.65 5.87 -15.44
C LYS A 84 18.25 7.34 -15.27
N HIS A 85 18.87 8.22 -16.05
CA HIS A 85 18.58 9.65 -15.99
C HIS A 85 17.16 9.97 -16.47
N ASP A 86 16.70 9.34 -17.55
CA ASP A 86 15.32 9.51 -18.04
C ASP A 86 14.31 9.04 -17.00
N PHE A 87 14.55 7.88 -16.37
CA PHE A 87 13.69 7.37 -15.31
C PHE A 87 13.62 8.35 -14.12
N GLU A 88 14.77 8.83 -13.63
CA GLU A 88 14.85 9.81 -12.53
C GLU A 88 14.10 11.10 -12.87
N ASN A 89 14.34 11.66 -14.06
CA ASN A 89 13.70 12.91 -14.51
C ASN A 89 12.18 12.77 -14.64
N THR A 90 11.69 11.66 -15.22
CA THR A 90 10.25 11.39 -15.35
C THR A 90 9.59 11.26 -13.99
N ILE A 91 10.20 10.51 -13.05
CA ILE A 91 9.69 10.41 -11.68
C ILE A 91 9.69 11.79 -10.99
N GLU A 92 10.79 12.54 -11.08
CA GLU A 92 10.90 13.88 -10.49
C GLU A 92 9.84 14.83 -11.06
N HIS A 93 9.63 14.81 -12.38
CA HIS A 93 8.60 15.60 -13.05
C HIS A 93 7.19 15.27 -12.52
N MET A 94 6.85 13.99 -12.43
CA MET A 94 5.55 13.54 -11.91
C MET A 94 5.34 13.99 -10.46
N LEU A 95 6.37 13.85 -9.61
CA LEU A 95 6.29 14.23 -8.20
C LEU A 95 6.18 15.73 -8.00
N ASN A 96 6.96 16.52 -8.73
CA ASN A 96 6.90 17.98 -8.68
C ASN A 96 5.54 18.48 -9.16
N THR A 97 5.02 17.91 -10.26
CA THR A 97 3.69 18.23 -10.77
C THR A 97 2.62 17.93 -9.72
N TRP A 98 2.65 16.76 -9.09
CA TRP A 98 1.65 16.41 -8.07
C TRP A 98 1.77 17.25 -6.79
N THR A 99 2.99 17.60 -6.39
CA THR A 99 3.24 18.38 -5.17
C THR A 99 2.73 19.82 -5.31
N TYR A 100 3.05 20.47 -6.42
CA TYR A 100 2.84 21.92 -6.60
C TYR A 100 1.67 22.26 -7.53
N MET A 101 0.84 21.28 -7.90
CA MET A 101 -0.35 21.56 -8.71
C MET A 101 -1.35 22.46 -7.99
N ALA A 102 -1.94 23.40 -8.73
CA ALA A 102 -3.05 24.20 -8.25
C ALA A 102 -4.27 23.32 -7.96
N LYS A 103 -4.81 23.41 -6.75
CA LYS A 103 -5.99 22.65 -6.29
C LYS A 103 -7.30 23.42 -6.49
N ASP A 104 -7.28 24.46 -7.33
CA ASP A 104 -8.38 25.42 -7.49
C ASP A 104 -9.66 24.80 -8.07
N SER A 105 -9.52 23.71 -8.83
CA SER A 105 -10.64 22.96 -9.40
C SER A 105 -10.43 21.45 -9.25
N VAL A 106 -11.46 20.76 -8.78
CA VAL A 106 -11.52 19.30 -8.64
C VAL A 106 -11.26 18.61 -9.98
N TRP A 107 -11.75 19.18 -11.09
CA TRP A 107 -11.54 18.60 -12.42
C TRP A 107 -10.08 18.71 -12.87
N THR A 108 -9.46 19.88 -12.67
CA THR A 108 -8.04 20.07 -12.96
C THR A 108 -7.21 19.08 -12.15
N TYR A 109 -7.50 18.95 -10.85
CA TYR A 109 -6.82 17.99 -9.97
C TYR A 109 -6.88 16.57 -10.53
N PHE A 110 -8.09 16.06 -10.79
CA PHE A 110 -8.28 14.71 -11.27
C PHE A 110 -7.69 14.47 -12.67
N SER A 111 -7.74 15.45 -13.57
CA SER A 111 -7.14 15.34 -14.90
C SER A 111 -5.61 15.24 -14.86
N THR A 112 -4.95 16.01 -13.97
CA THR A 112 -3.50 15.95 -13.78
C THR A 112 -3.07 14.66 -13.08
N VAL A 113 -3.83 14.18 -12.10
CA VAL A 113 -3.55 12.86 -11.50
C VAL A 113 -3.67 11.77 -12.56
N GLN A 114 -4.70 11.84 -13.42
CA GLN A 114 -4.85 10.89 -14.53
C GLN A 114 -3.65 10.92 -15.50
N SER A 115 -3.12 12.10 -15.85
CA SER A 115 -1.95 12.20 -16.74
C SER A 115 -0.68 11.65 -16.11
N ILE A 116 -0.47 11.87 -14.81
CA ILE A 116 0.67 11.29 -14.07
C ILE A 116 0.64 9.76 -14.14
N PHE A 117 -0.53 9.14 -13.89
CA PHE A 117 -0.65 7.68 -13.96
C PHE A 117 -0.52 7.13 -15.37
N GLN A 118 -0.94 7.88 -16.40
CA GLN A 118 -0.72 7.51 -17.79
C GLN A 118 0.78 7.50 -18.14
N GLU A 119 1.52 8.56 -17.79
CA GLU A 119 2.96 8.64 -18.02
C GLU A 119 3.71 7.51 -17.29
N TYR A 120 3.34 7.25 -16.03
CA TYR A 120 3.89 6.13 -15.27
C TYR A 120 3.58 4.77 -15.93
N SER A 121 2.34 4.56 -16.36
CA SER A 121 1.93 3.34 -17.07
C SER A 121 2.71 3.14 -18.39
N ASP A 122 2.91 4.21 -19.16
CA ASP A 122 3.65 4.17 -20.43
C ASP A 122 5.15 3.91 -20.21
N MET A 123 5.70 4.36 -19.09
CA MET A 123 7.07 3.99 -18.68
C MET A 123 7.16 2.52 -18.28
N GLN A 124 6.25 2.03 -17.43
CA GLN A 124 6.26 0.64 -16.95
C GLN A 124 6.07 -0.38 -18.07
N ILE A 125 5.18 -0.11 -19.04
CA ILE A 125 4.95 -1.04 -20.15
C ILE A 125 6.19 -1.17 -21.05
N LYS A 126 6.99 -0.10 -21.23
CA LYS A 126 8.25 -0.16 -21.98
C LYS A 126 9.26 -1.07 -21.27
N VAL A 127 9.42 -0.91 -19.96
CA VAL A 127 10.34 -1.74 -19.15
C VAL A 127 9.93 -3.22 -19.20
N CYS A 128 8.61 -3.52 -19.07
CA CYS A 128 8.11 -4.88 -19.17
C CYS A 128 8.30 -5.47 -20.59
N LYS A 129 8.09 -4.67 -21.65
CA LYS A 129 8.34 -5.07 -23.04
C LYS A 129 9.81 -5.43 -23.28
N ASP A 130 10.74 -4.63 -22.77
CA ASP A 130 12.18 -4.86 -22.92
C ASP A 130 12.61 -6.19 -22.26
N LEU A 131 12.06 -6.48 -21.06
CA LEU A 131 12.29 -7.74 -20.36
C LEU A 131 11.77 -8.94 -21.18
N VAL A 132 10.49 -8.93 -21.54
CA VAL A 132 9.83 -10.07 -22.19
C VAL A 132 10.40 -10.33 -23.59
N SER A 133 10.83 -9.28 -24.29
CA SER A 133 11.47 -9.41 -25.61
C SER A 133 12.87 -10.03 -25.55
N ASN A 134 13.52 -10.06 -24.37
CA ASN A 134 14.83 -10.65 -24.18
C ASN A 134 14.73 -12.19 -24.09
N LYS A 135 14.73 -12.86 -25.24
CA LYS A 135 14.61 -14.32 -25.34
C LYS A 135 15.65 -15.09 -24.51
N LYS A 136 16.90 -14.60 -24.45
CA LYS A 136 17.97 -15.25 -23.68
C LYS A 136 17.65 -15.21 -22.18
N LEU A 137 17.22 -14.06 -21.68
CA LEU A 137 16.82 -13.91 -20.28
C LEU A 137 15.57 -14.74 -19.97
N MET A 138 14.53 -14.65 -20.82
CA MET A 138 13.30 -15.43 -20.61
C MET A 138 13.56 -16.94 -20.59
N THR A 139 14.46 -17.44 -21.44
CA THR A 139 14.90 -18.85 -21.42
C THR A 139 15.59 -19.19 -20.10
N LYS A 140 16.52 -18.33 -19.64
CA LYS A 140 17.20 -18.49 -18.35
C LYS A 140 16.22 -18.50 -17.17
N LEU A 141 15.21 -17.64 -17.17
CA LEU A 141 14.19 -17.58 -16.11
C LEU A 141 13.37 -18.87 -16.06
N HIS A 142 12.98 -19.40 -17.23
CA HIS A 142 12.28 -20.67 -17.35
C HIS A 142 13.13 -21.85 -16.84
N GLU A 143 14.40 -21.92 -17.23
CA GLU A 143 15.33 -22.98 -16.80
C GLU A 143 15.66 -22.93 -15.30
N SER A 144 15.58 -21.75 -14.68
CA SER A 144 15.88 -21.55 -13.26
C SER A 144 14.87 -22.23 -12.31
N ARG A 145 13.66 -22.53 -12.81
CA ARG A 145 12.56 -23.19 -12.08
C ARG A 145 12.25 -22.51 -10.74
N PHE A 146 11.81 -21.26 -10.81
CA PHE A 146 11.34 -20.53 -9.62
C PHE A 146 10.07 -21.16 -9.04
N ASP A 147 9.86 -20.99 -7.74
CA ASP A 147 8.70 -21.54 -7.02
C ASP A 147 7.56 -20.54 -6.85
N VAL A 148 7.87 -19.24 -6.89
CA VAL A 148 6.90 -18.14 -6.73
C VAL A 148 7.44 -16.84 -7.34
N VAL A 149 6.55 -16.02 -7.87
CA VAL A 149 6.81 -14.60 -8.17
C VAL A 149 6.32 -13.74 -7.00
N LEU A 150 7.20 -12.90 -6.45
CA LEU A 150 6.82 -11.80 -5.57
C LEU A 150 6.87 -10.49 -6.36
N ALA A 151 5.74 -9.80 -6.48
CA ALA A 151 5.63 -8.58 -7.26
C ALA A 151 4.96 -7.45 -6.47
N ASP A 152 5.13 -6.20 -6.90
CA ASP A 152 4.29 -5.09 -6.45
C ASP A 152 3.22 -4.79 -7.50
N ALA A 153 1.94 -4.83 -7.12
CA ALA A 153 0.84 -4.71 -8.08
C ALA A 153 0.75 -3.32 -8.73
N ILE A 154 1.42 -2.30 -8.18
CA ILE A 154 1.49 -0.97 -8.82
C ILE A 154 2.48 -0.94 -10.00
N GLY A 155 3.34 -1.95 -10.17
CA GLY A 155 4.26 -2.07 -11.31
C GLY A 155 3.93 -3.32 -12.14
N PRO A 156 2.99 -3.26 -13.09
CA PRO A 156 2.56 -4.42 -13.85
C PRO A 156 3.71 -5.07 -14.63
N CYS A 157 3.80 -6.39 -14.58
CA CYS A 157 4.64 -7.32 -15.35
C CYS A 157 4.80 -8.63 -14.58
N GLY A 158 4.76 -8.57 -13.23
CA GLY A 158 4.96 -9.73 -12.35
C GLY A 158 3.94 -10.84 -12.60
N GLU A 159 2.67 -10.46 -12.81
CA GLU A 159 1.59 -11.35 -13.23
C GLU A 159 1.79 -11.94 -14.62
N LEU A 160 2.32 -11.17 -15.56
CA LEU A 160 2.65 -11.67 -16.90
C LEU A 160 3.79 -12.70 -16.81
N LEU A 161 4.82 -12.43 -16.00
CA LEU A 161 5.90 -13.38 -15.74
C LEU A 161 5.38 -14.66 -15.08
N ALA A 162 4.48 -14.55 -14.10
CA ALA A 162 3.85 -15.70 -13.46
C ALA A 162 3.07 -16.56 -14.47
N GLU A 163 2.35 -15.94 -15.41
CA GLU A 163 1.65 -16.64 -16.50
C GLU A 163 2.61 -17.29 -17.51
N ILE A 164 3.68 -16.61 -17.92
CA ILE A 164 4.67 -17.17 -18.86
C ILE A 164 5.40 -18.37 -18.23
N LEU A 165 5.81 -18.22 -16.97
CA LEU A 165 6.58 -19.23 -16.25
C LEU A 165 5.69 -20.31 -15.62
N GLN A 166 4.37 -20.12 -15.58
CA GLN A 166 3.38 -21.01 -14.98
C GLN A 166 3.66 -21.29 -13.49
N ILE A 167 3.96 -20.24 -12.73
CA ILE A 167 4.28 -20.31 -11.30
C ILE A 167 3.36 -19.41 -10.47
N PRO A 168 3.15 -19.72 -9.18
CA PRO A 168 2.32 -18.92 -8.28
C PRO A 168 2.76 -17.45 -8.16
N LEU A 169 1.81 -16.58 -7.84
CA LEU A 169 2.02 -15.13 -7.71
C LEU A 169 1.60 -14.62 -6.33
N VAL A 170 2.48 -13.86 -5.68
CA VAL A 170 2.20 -13.12 -4.46
C VAL A 170 2.43 -11.64 -4.71
N TYR A 171 1.45 -10.81 -4.36
CA TYR A 171 1.62 -9.36 -4.38
C TYR A 171 2.03 -8.81 -3.02
N SER A 172 2.92 -7.81 -3.03
CA SER A 172 3.07 -6.86 -1.93
C SER A 172 2.54 -5.50 -2.38
N LEU A 173 1.45 -5.03 -1.79
CA LEU A 173 0.74 -3.83 -2.23
C LEU A 173 0.46 -2.90 -1.05
N ARG A 174 0.61 -1.59 -1.23
CA ARG A 174 0.18 -0.58 -0.24
C ARG A 174 -1.25 -0.12 -0.50
N PHE A 175 -1.54 0.31 -1.72
CA PHE A 175 -2.89 0.53 -2.26
C PHE A 175 -2.79 0.64 -3.78
N SER A 176 -3.92 0.56 -4.49
CA SER A 176 -4.09 1.18 -5.80
C SER A 176 -5.10 2.34 -5.73
N PRO A 177 -5.03 3.35 -6.62
CA PRO A 177 -6.00 4.45 -6.62
C PRO A 177 -7.44 3.93 -6.66
N GLY A 178 -8.28 4.46 -5.76
CA GLY A 178 -9.65 3.99 -5.61
C GLY A 178 -9.81 2.56 -5.09
N PHE A 179 -8.72 1.90 -4.69
CA PHE A 179 -8.63 0.45 -4.47
C PHE A 179 -9.01 -0.40 -5.70
N ALA A 180 -8.81 0.12 -6.91
CA ALA A 180 -9.24 -0.52 -8.15
C ALA A 180 -8.69 -1.95 -8.31
N LEU A 181 -7.41 -2.18 -8.08
CA LEU A 181 -6.78 -3.50 -8.23
C LEU A 181 -7.27 -4.49 -7.16
N GLU A 182 -7.40 -4.03 -5.92
CA GLU A 182 -7.89 -4.84 -4.79
C GLU A 182 -9.35 -5.25 -5.02
N LYS A 183 -10.19 -4.28 -5.44
CA LYS A 183 -11.63 -4.47 -5.69
C LYS A 183 -11.89 -5.33 -6.91
N TYR A 184 -11.30 -4.99 -8.05
CA TYR A 184 -11.65 -5.61 -9.33
C TYR A 184 -10.79 -6.82 -9.66
N GLY A 185 -9.49 -6.76 -9.37
CA GLY A 185 -8.56 -7.87 -9.51
C GLY A 185 -8.73 -8.86 -8.37
N GLY A 186 -8.51 -8.40 -7.14
CA GLY A 186 -8.53 -9.23 -5.94
C GLY A 186 -9.91 -9.57 -5.37
N LYS A 187 -10.99 -8.96 -5.87
CA LYS A 187 -12.39 -9.13 -5.39
C LYS A 187 -12.60 -8.74 -3.92
N LEU A 188 -11.73 -7.89 -3.37
CA LEU A 188 -11.83 -7.44 -1.99
C LEU A 188 -13.10 -6.58 -1.79
N PRO A 189 -13.99 -6.91 -0.84
CA PRO A 189 -15.18 -6.12 -0.57
C PRO A 189 -14.85 -4.80 0.13
N LEU A 190 -15.29 -3.68 -0.47
CA LEU A 190 -15.06 -2.33 0.06
C LEU A 190 -16.40 -1.55 0.08
N PRO A 191 -17.25 -1.76 1.10
CA PRO A 191 -18.55 -1.11 1.16
C PRO A 191 -18.41 0.42 1.36
N PRO A 192 -18.87 1.26 0.42
CA PRO A 192 -18.64 2.71 0.48
C PRO A 192 -19.46 3.42 1.57
N SER A 193 -20.34 2.71 2.26
CA SER A 193 -21.15 3.24 3.37
C SER A 193 -20.34 3.52 4.64
N TYR A 194 -19.20 2.84 4.83
CA TYR A 194 -18.31 3.02 5.99
C TYR A 194 -16.82 2.85 5.66
N VAL A 195 -16.46 2.33 4.49
CA VAL A 195 -15.07 2.29 4.02
C VAL A 195 -14.81 3.54 3.16
N PRO A 196 -14.04 4.52 3.64
CA PRO A 196 -13.64 5.65 2.82
C PRO A 196 -12.71 5.15 1.70
N VAL A 197 -12.90 5.68 0.49
CA VAL A 197 -12.02 5.38 -0.64
C VAL A 197 -10.66 6.03 -0.38
N ILE A 198 -9.57 5.32 -0.69
CA ILE A 198 -8.22 5.88 -0.58
C ILE A 198 -8.14 7.18 -1.38
N MET A 199 -7.45 8.19 -0.84
CA MET A 199 -7.35 9.55 -1.40
C MET A 199 -8.62 10.40 -1.27
N SER A 200 -9.61 9.99 -0.48
CA SER A 200 -10.79 10.82 -0.17
C SER A 200 -10.60 11.75 1.03
N GLU A 201 -9.60 11.45 1.87
CA GLU A 201 -9.27 12.11 3.13
C GLU A 201 -10.41 12.03 4.17
N LEU A 202 -11.23 10.98 4.09
CA LEU A 202 -12.39 10.75 4.95
C LEU A 202 -12.10 9.69 6.02
N GLY A 203 -12.80 9.80 7.15
CA GLY A 203 -12.81 8.77 8.19
C GLY A 203 -13.85 7.65 7.93
N ASP A 204 -13.87 6.63 8.79
CA ASP A 204 -14.92 5.59 8.79
C ASP A 204 -16.25 6.06 9.39
N GLN A 205 -16.21 7.10 10.24
CA GLN A 205 -17.38 7.75 10.82
C GLN A 205 -17.82 8.95 9.97
N MET A 206 -18.39 8.66 8.79
CA MET A 206 -18.86 9.70 7.86
C MET A 206 -20.28 10.18 8.14
N THR A 207 -20.47 11.50 8.12
CA THR A 207 -21.78 12.15 7.97
C THR A 207 -22.42 11.81 6.62
N PHE A 208 -23.70 12.13 6.44
CA PHE A 208 -24.37 11.90 5.16
C PHE A 208 -23.69 12.62 3.98
N MET A 209 -23.26 13.88 4.17
CA MET A 209 -22.56 14.64 3.11
C MET A 209 -21.18 14.05 2.81
N GLU A 210 -20.46 13.56 3.82
CA GLU A 210 -19.19 12.87 3.60
C GLU A 210 -19.40 11.54 2.88
N ARG A 211 -20.49 10.80 3.12
CA ARG A 211 -20.83 9.61 2.33
C ARG A 211 -21.18 9.95 0.88
N VAL A 212 -21.85 11.08 0.64
CA VAL A 212 -22.09 11.58 -0.73
C VAL A 212 -20.76 11.89 -1.40
N LYS A 213 -19.84 12.59 -0.72
CA LYS A 213 -18.47 12.83 -1.20
C LYS A 213 -17.76 11.52 -1.49
N ASN A 214 -17.74 10.57 -0.56
CA ASN A 214 -17.12 9.26 -0.74
C ASN A 214 -17.67 8.55 -1.98
N MET A 215 -18.99 8.52 -2.16
CA MET A 215 -19.63 7.92 -3.33
C MET A 215 -19.23 8.62 -4.63
N MET A 216 -19.06 9.94 -4.65
CA MET A 216 -18.54 10.63 -5.84
C MET A 216 -17.12 10.18 -6.19
N TYR A 217 -16.25 9.97 -5.18
CA TYR A 217 -14.90 9.44 -5.39
C TYR A 217 -14.94 7.98 -5.88
N VAL A 218 -15.82 7.14 -5.32
CA VAL A 218 -16.06 5.77 -5.82
C VAL A 218 -16.39 5.81 -7.30
N LEU A 219 -17.38 6.60 -7.71
CA LEU A 219 -17.82 6.69 -9.10
C LEU A 219 -16.71 7.24 -10.01
N TYR A 220 -15.95 8.22 -9.55
CA TYR A 220 -14.81 8.74 -10.29
C TYR A 220 -13.75 7.65 -10.53
N PHE A 221 -13.32 6.95 -9.48
CA PHE A 221 -12.29 5.91 -9.62
C PHE A 221 -12.78 4.66 -10.36
N ASP A 222 -14.06 4.31 -10.23
CA ASP A 222 -14.64 3.13 -10.87
C ASP A 222 -14.88 3.32 -12.38
N PHE A 223 -15.24 4.53 -12.82
CA PHE A 223 -15.69 4.77 -14.19
C PHE A 223 -14.84 5.73 -15.01
N TRP A 224 -14.13 6.67 -14.38
CA TRP A 224 -13.35 7.70 -15.08
C TRP A 224 -11.84 7.50 -14.95
N PHE A 225 -11.36 7.09 -13.78
CA PHE A 225 -9.93 6.96 -13.54
C PHE A 225 -9.37 5.64 -14.08
N GLN A 226 -8.26 5.71 -14.79
CA GLN A 226 -7.50 4.56 -15.25
C GLN A 226 -6.14 4.54 -14.57
N THR A 227 -5.94 3.58 -13.67
CA THR A 227 -4.63 3.38 -12.99
C THR A 227 -3.54 3.04 -14.00
N PHE A 228 -3.88 2.26 -15.02
CA PHE A 228 -3.01 1.92 -16.14
C PHE A 228 -3.75 2.10 -17.46
N ASN A 229 -3.01 2.28 -18.55
CA ASN A 229 -3.58 2.29 -19.89
C ASN A 229 -4.01 0.86 -20.28
N GLU A 230 -5.19 0.45 -19.81
CA GLU A 230 -5.67 -0.93 -19.95
C GLU A 230 -5.70 -1.40 -21.40
N LYS A 231 -6.05 -0.52 -22.35
CA LYS A 231 -6.04 -0.85 -23.77
C LYS A 231 -4.66 -1.33 -24.23
N ASN A 232 -3.62 -0.55 -23.93
CA ASN A 232 -2.24 -0.87 -24.33
C ASN A 232 -1.72 -2.11 -23.61
N TRP A 233 -2.03 -2.26 -22.32
CA TRP A 233 -1.61 -3.43 -21.53
C TRP A 233 -2.33 -4.72 -21.97
N ASN A 234 -3.64 -4.67 -22.21
CA ASN A 234 -4.42 -5.82 -22.68
C ASN A 234 -3.94 -6.29 -24.06
N GLN A 235 -3.65 -5.35 -24.97
CA GLN A 235 -3.08 -5.67 -26.26
C GLN A 235 -1.72 -6.35 -26.10
N PHE A 236 -0.82 -5.75 -25.32
CA PHE A 236 0.51 -6.30 -25.07
C PHE A 236 0.46 -7.70 -24.45
N TYR A 237 -0.42 -7.93 -23.46
CA TYR A 237 -0.54 -9.24 -22.80
C TYR A 237 -1.09 -10.30 -23.75
N SER A 238 -2.06 -9.92 -24.57
CA SER A 238 -2.63 -10.82 -25.57
C SER A 238 -1.61 -11.20 -26.65
N GLU A 239 -0.77 -10.26 -27.08
CA GLU A 239 0.32 -10.50 -28.03
C GLU A 239 1.38 -11.45 -27.46
N VAL A 240 1.80 -11.22 -26.21
CA VAL A 240 2.84 -12.04 -25.55
C VAL A 240 2.35 -13.46 -25.27
N LEU A 241 1.12 -13.61 -24.78
CA LEU A 241 0.56 -14.92 -24.41
C LEU A 241 -0.11 -15.66 -25.59
N GLY A 242 -0.29 -15.00 -26.74
CA GLY A 242 -0.92 -15.57 -27.92
C GLY A 242 -2.42 -15.88 -27.76
N ARG A 243 -3.09 -15.29 -26.77
CA ARG A 243 -4.53 -15.47 -26.50
C ARG A 243 -5.14 -14.22 -25.89
N PRO A 244 -6.44 -13.93 -26.12
CA PRO A 244 -7.11 -12.79 -25.49
C PRO A 244 -6.94 -12.82 -23.98
N THR A 245 -6.25 -11.81 -23.43
CA THR A 245 -5.91 -11.71 -22.02
C THR A 245 -5.98 -10.26 -21.59
N THR A 246 -6.58 -9.99 -20.43
CA THR A 246 -6.60 -8.64 -19.85
C THR A 246 -5.66 -8.53 -18.66
N LEU A 247 -5.10 -7.33 -18.45
CA LEU A 247 -4.27 -7.01 -17.30
C LEU A 247 -5.00 -7.34 -15.98
N LEU A 248 -6.24 -6.89 -15.86
CA LEU A 248 -7.03 -7.08 -14.65
C LEU A 248 -7.34 -8.55 -14.37
N GLU A 249 -7.60 -9.36 -15.40
CA GLU A 249 -7.74 -10.82 -15.26
C GLU A 249 -6.46 -11.44 -14.70
N THR A 250 -5.28 -11.07 -15.22
CA THR A 250 -4.01 -11.61 -14.75
C THR A 250 -3.66 -11.18 -13.33
N ILE A 251 -3.92 -9.91 -12.98
CA ILE A 251 -3.80 -9.41 -11.59
C ILE A 251 -4.71 -10.24 -10.66
N GLY A 252 -5.94 -10.52 -11.10
CA GLY A 252 -6.90 -11.31 -10.33
C GLY A 252 -6.53 -12.78 -10.12
N LYS A 253 -5.43 -13.27 -10.72
CA LYS A 253 -4.93 -14.64 -10.51
C LYS A 253 -3.94 -14.77 -9.36
N ALA A 254 -3.51 -13.66 -8.75
CA ALA A 254 -2.64 -13.70 -7.58
C ALA A 254 -3.16 -14.65 -6.50
N ASP A 255 -2.27 -15.47 -5.96
CA ASP A 255 -2.57 -16.46 -4.93
C ASP A 255 -2.71 -15.81 -3.57
N MET A 256 -1.88 -14.82 -3.25
CA MET A 256 -1.92 -14.05 -2.00
C MET A 256 -1.62 -12.57 -2.21
N TRP A 257 -2.27 -11.73 -1.40
CA TRP A 257 -2.09 -10.29 -1.36
C TRP A 257 -1.55 -9.89 0.00
N LEU A 258 -0.29 -9.47 0.06
CA LEU A 258 0.35 -8.90 1.24
C LEU A 258 0.12 -7.38 1.24
N ILE A 259 -0.91 -6.94 1.95
CA ILE A 259 -1.27 -5.53 2.07
C ILE A 259 -0.40 -4.87 3.14
N ARG A 260 0.35 -3.83 2.77
CA ARG A 260 1.34 -3.16 3.63
C ARG A 260 0.72 -2.20 4.66
N THR A 261 -0.47 -2.52 5.15
CA THR A 261 -1.14 -1.81 6.24
C THR A 261 -1.75 -2.77 7.27
N PHE A 262 -2.28 -2.22 8.36
CA PHE A 262 -2.83 -2.91 9.51
C PHE A 262 -3.78 -1.97 10.29
N TRP A 263 -4.56 -2.52 11.23
CA TRP A 263 -5.72 -1.87 11.86
C TRP A 263 -5.38 -0.78 12.89
N ASP A 264 -4.13 -0.74 13.33
CA ASP A 264 -3.59 0.38 14.10
C ASP A 264 -3.67 1.69 13.28
N PHE A 265 -3.41 1.62 11.98
CA PHE A 265 -3.37 2.75 11.06
C PHE A 265 -4.63 2.88 10.16
N GLU A 266 -5.16 1.77 9.65
CA GLU A 266 -6.33 1.77 8.77
C GLU A 266 -7.66 1.75 9.57
N PHE A 267 -8.77 1.84 8.85
CA PHE A 267 -10.11 1.61 9.37
C PHE A 267 -10.58 0.17 9.13
N PRO A 268 -11.32 -0.46 10.07
CA PRO A 268 -11.81 -1.83 9.93
C PRO A 268 -12.68 -2.02 8.67
N ARG A 269 -12.42 -3.11 7.92
CA ARG A 269 -13.20 -3.49 6.74
C ARG A 269 -13.17 -5.00 6.51
N PRO A 270 -14.10 -5.58 5.71
CA PRO A 270 -14.16 -7.02 5.53
C PRO A 270 -12.92 -7.55 4.79
N LEU A 271 -12.54 -8.79 5.11
CA LEU A 271 -11.31 -9.42 4.63
C LEU A 271 -11.61 -10.69 3.83
N LEU A 272 -10.72 -11.00 2.91
CA LEU A 272 -10.68 -12.28 2.21
C LEU A 272 -9.53 -13.14 2.75
N PRO A 273 -9.66 -14.49 2.76
CA PRO A 273 -8.61 -15.36 3.27
C PRO A 273 -7.28 -15.27 2.50
N ASN A 274 -7.30 -14.79 1.26
CA ASN A 274 -6.09 -14.57 0.45
C ASN A 274 -5.53 -13.14 0.56
N PHE A 275 -6.03 -12.31 1.48
CA PHE A 275 -5.56 -10.96 1.77
C PHE A 275 -5.02 -10.87 3.19
N GLU A 276 -3.74 -10.55 3.29
CA GLU A 276 -2.99 -10.56 4.55
C GLU A 276 -2.37 -9.20 4.81
N PHE A 277 -2.74 -8.62 5.95
CA PHE A 277 -2.38 -7.26 6.34
C PHE A 277 -1.10 -7.31 7.17
N VAL A 278 -0.01 -6.78 6.61
CA VAL A 278 1.37 -6.88 7.11
C VAL A 278 2.01 -5.51 7.35
N GLY A 279 1.18 -4.52 7.73
CA GLY A 279 1.63 -3.17 8.09
C GLY A 279 2.74 -3.16 9.15
N GLY A 280 3.75 -2.33 8.94
CA GLY A 280 4.90 -2.18 9.84
C GLY A 280 5.95 -3.30 9.79
N LEU A 281 5.96 -4.12 8.73
CA LEU A 281 6.98 -5.18 8.53
C LEU A 281 8.43 -4.68 8.54
N HIS A 282 8.67 -3.40 8.24
CA HIS A 282 10.00 -2.78 8.22
C HIS A 282 10.43 -2.22 9.57
N CYS A 283 9.51 -2.10 10.53
CA CYS A 283 9.78 -1.50 11.83
C CYS A 283 10.67 -2.41 12.66
N LYS A 284 11.66 -1.82 13.36
CA LYS A 284 12.65 -2.56 14.15
C LYS A 284 12.93 -1.82 15.47
N PRO A 285 13.36 -2.54 16.53
CA PRO A 285 13.91 -1.89 17.71
C PRO A 285 15.04 -0.92 17.33
N ALA A 286 15.13 0.21 18.03
CA ALA A 286 16.16 1.20 17.76
C ALA A 286 17.55 0.66 18.06
N LYS A 287 18.49 0.95 17.17
CA LYS A 287 19.93 0.71 17.35
C LYS A 287 20.61 1.96 17.90
N PRO A 288 21.81 1.83 18.51
CA PRO A 288 22.59 2.98 18.93
C PRO A 288 22.90 3.94 17.77
N LEU A 289 22.78 5.24 18.01
CA LEU A 289 23.07 6.27 17.02
C LEU A 289 24.59 6.45 16.83
N PRO A 290 25.04 6.96 15.66
CA PRO A 290 26.43 7.38 15.50
C PRO A 290 26.83 8.41 16.56
N LYS A 291 28.06 8.30 17.09
CA LYS A 291 28.53 9.09 18.25
C LYS A 291 28.24 10.59 18.14
N GLU A 292 28.53 11.22 17.00
CA GLU A 292 28.30 12.65 16.79
C GLU A 292 26.81 13.03 16.82
N MET A 293 25.95 12.15 16.30
CA MET A 293 24.50 12.33 16.32
C MET A 293 23.96 12.15 17.74
N GLU A 294 24.44 11.13 18.45
CA GLU A 294 24.12 10.89 19.85
C GLU A 294 24.49 12.08 20.74
N GLU A 295 25.70 12.64 20.60
CA GLU A 295 26.14 13.83 21.34
C GLU A 295 25.20 15.03 21.11
N PHE A 296 24.75 15.24 19.87
CA PHE A 296 23.78 16.29 19.56
C PHE A 296 22.42 16.03 20.19
N VAL A 297 21.93 14.78 20.12
CA VAL A 297 20.68 14.37 20.75
C VAL A 297 20.74 14.56 22.27
N GLN A 298 21.84 14.20 22.92
CA GLN A 298 22.02 14.37 24.36
C GLN A 298 22.12 15.84 24.77
N SER A 299 22.68 16.70 23.92
CA SER A 299 22.74 18.16 24.15
C SER A 299 21.36 18.85 24.24
N SER A 300 20.27 18.13 23.95
CA SER A 300 18.90 18.63 24.09
C SER A 300 18.38 18.70 25.52
N GLY A 301 19.10 18.13 26.50
CA GLY A 301 18.64 18.11 27.89
C GLY A 301 17.25 17.47 28.04
N GLU A 302 16.39 18.06 28.86
CA GLU A 302 15.04 17.55 29.13
C GLU A 302 14.03 17.87 28.02
N ASP A 303 14.31 18.89 27.20
CA ASP A 303 13.44 19.31 26.11
C ASP A 303 13.30 18.22 25.05
N GLY A 304 14.37 17.45 24.81
CA GLY A 304 14.40 16.35 23.86
C GLY A 304 14.55 16.79 22.40
N ILE A 305 14.20 15.89 21.49
CA ILE A 305 14.42 16.08 20.06
C ILE A 305 13.15 16.02 19.22
N VAL A 306 13.21 16.69 18.07
CA VAL A 306 12.26 16.59 16.96
C VAL A 306 12.99 16.00 15.76
N VAL A 307 12.41 14.97 15.16
CA VAL A 307 12.90 14.38 13.91
C VAL A 307 12.10 14.98 12.76
N PHE A 308 12.76 15.44 11.70
CA PHE A 308 12.08 15.98 10.52
C PHE A 308 12.60 15.36 9.22
N THR A 309 11.69 14.79 8.43
CA THR A 309 11.99 14.31 7.07
C THR A 309 10.76 14.29 6.16
N LEU A 310 10.98 14.46 4.87
CA LEU A 310 9.94 14.37 3.82
C LEU A 310 10.05 13.06 3.01
N GLY A 311 10.62 12.01 3.60
CA GLY A 311 10.68 10.67 3.02
C GLY A 311 11.82 10.46 2.02
N SER A 312 11.88 9.31 1.36
CA SER A 312 13.07 8.91 0.58
C SER A 312 13.25 9.67 -0.74
N ILE A 313 12.16 10.14 -1.34
CA ILE A 313 12.17 10.68 -2.71
C ILE A 313 12.27 12.20 -2.73
N VAL A 314 11.62 12.89 -1.80
CA VAL A 314 11.69 14.35 -1.71
C VAL A 314 13.04 14.74 -1.11
N THR A 315 13.81 15.49 -1.89
CA THR A 315 15.17 15.92 -1.54
C THR A 315 15.17 17.34 -0.96
N ASN A 316 14.35 18.23 -1.50
CA ASN A 316 14.22 19.61 -1.06
C ASN A 316 12.78 20.15 -1.23
N ILE A 317 12.58 21.38 -0.81
CA ILE A 317 11.38 22.20 -1.03
C ILE A 317 11.86 23.60 -1.46
N THR A 318 10.95 24.48 -1.87
CA THR A 318 11.33 25.84 -2.25
C THR A 318 12.06 26.56 -1.12
N GLU A 319 13.02 27.43 -1.45
CA GLU A 319 13.81 28.16 -0.45
C GLU A 319 12.93 28.97 0.51
N GLU A 320 11.84 29.54 -0.01
CA GLU A 320 10.85 30.27 0.78
C GLU A 320 10.23 29.38 1.86
N ARG A 321 9.68 28.22 1.46
CA ARG A 321 9.06 27.27 2.41
C ARG A 321 10.08 26.70 3.38
N ALA A 322 11.31 26.44 2.93
CA ALA A 322 12.40 25.99 3.79
C ALA A 322 12.75 27.03 4.87
N ASN A 323 12.76 28.33 4.53
CA ASN A 323 12.98 29.42 5.47
C ASN A 323 11.81 29.60 6.46
N VAL A 324 10.56 29.42 6.02
CA VAL A 324 9.39 29.41 6.92
C VAL A 324 9.52 28.31 7.97
N ILE A 325 9.84 27.08 7.54
CA ILE A 325 10.02 25.95 8.45
C ILE A 325 11.20 26.17 9.38
N ALA A 326 12.36 26.56 8.84
CA ALA A 326 13.56 26.82 9.63
C ALA A 326 13.33 27.90 10.71
N SER A 327 12.57 28.94 10.40
CA SER A 327 12.20 30.00 11.34
C SER A 327 11.36 29.48 12.51
N ALA A 328 10.48 28.51 12.27
CA ALA A 328 9.64 27.91 13.31
C ALA A 328 10.47 26.96 14.19
N LEU A 329 11.33 26.16 13.55
CA LEU A 329 12.23 25.23 14.24
C LEU A 329 13.25 25.97 15.12
N ALA A 330 13.69 27.17 14.73
CA ALA A 330 14.59 27.99 15.53
C ALA A 330 13.98 28.48 16.86
N GLN A 331 12.65 28.46 16.99
CA GLN A 331 11.93 28.99 18.15
C GLN A 331 11.52 27.92 19.18
N ILE A 332 11.72 26.64 18.88
CA ILE A 332 11.46 25.54 19.83
C ILE A 332 12.74 25.22 20.63
N PRO A 333 12.60 24.84 21.91
CA PRO A 333 13.77 24.51 22.75
C PRO A 333 14.41 23.17 22.37
N GLN A 334 13.67 22.27 21.70
CA GLN A 334 14.18 20.98 21.24
C GLN A 334 15.33 21.12 20.24
N LYS A 335 16.21 20.11 20.24
CA LYS A 335 17.13 19.92 19.10
C LYS A 335 16.39 19.27 17.95
N VAL A 336 16.71 19.70 16.73
CA VAL A 336 16.03 19.21 15.53
C VAL A 336 17.01 18.52 14.61
N LEU A 337 16.70 17.29 14.22
CA LEU A 337 17.44 16.55 13.19
C LEU A 337 16.61 16.54 11.91
N TRP A 338 17.06 17.29 10.91
CA TRP A 338 16.31 17.49 9.68
C TRP A 338 17.04 16.88 8.49
N ARG A 339 16.44 15.87 7.86
CA ARG A 339 16.90 15.36 6.55
C ARG A 339 16.53 16.34 5.44
N TYR A 340 17.54 16.93 4.80
CA TYR A 340 17.35 17.95 3.77
C TYR A 340 18.54 18.06 2.80
N HIS A 341 18.27 18.01 1.49
CA HIS A 341 19.30 18.11 0.45
C HIS A 341 19.43 19.50 -0.16
N GLY A 342 18.43 20.38 -0.01
CA GLY A 342 18.42 21.71 -0.61
C GLY A 342 19.44 22.68 -0.03
N LYS A 343 19.41 23.92 -0.52
CA LYS A 343 20.24 25.01 -0.01
C LYS A 343 19.87 25.29 1.45
N LYS A 344 20.90 25.37 2.31
CA LYS A 344 20.75 25.66 3.74
C LYS A 344 19.86 26.91 3.93
N PRO A 345 18.76 26.84 4.70
CA PRO A 345 17.92 28.00 4.97
C PRO A 345 18.69 29.09 5.70
N ASP A 346 18.44 30.35 5.36
CA ASP A 346 19.09 31.52 5.96
C ASP A 346 18.63 31.71 7.42
N THR A 347 17.40 31.30 7.72
CA THR A 347 16.79 31.37 9.07
C THR A 347 17.03 30.14 9.94
N LEU A 348 17.98 29.27 9.57
CA LEU A 348 18.27 28.04 10.31
C LEU A 348 18.86 28.33 11.70
N GLY A 349 18.12 28.00 12.75
CA GLY A 349 18.55 28.16 14.14
C GLY A 349 19.66 27.17 14.56
N PRO A 350 20.47 27.51 15.58
CA PRO A 350 21.58 26.66 16.07
C PRO A 350 21.12 25.37 16.76
N ASN A 351 19.84 25.25 17.08
CA ASN A 351 19.22 24.03 17.60
C ASN A 351 18.90 23.00 16.51
N THR A 352 19.04 23.33 15.23
CA THR A 352 18.72 22.45 14.10
C THR A 352 19.98 22.01 13.35
N ARG A 353 20.14 20.70 13.11
CA ARG A 353 21.18 20.14 12.24
C ARG A 353 20.57 19.52 10.99
N LEU A 354 21.18 19.83 9.84
CA LEU A 354 20.80 19.28 8.55
C LEU A 354 21.62 18.03 8.25
N TYR A 355 20.95 16.99 7.76
CA TYR A 355 21.56 15.74 7.34
C TYR A 355 21.13 15.38 5.92
N LYS A 356 22.01 14.75 5.15
CA LYS A 356 21.61 14.15 3.86
C LYS A 356 20.83 12.85 4.07
N TRP A 357 21.16 12.10 5.12
CA TRP A 357 20.39 10.92 5.52
C TRP A 357 20.38 10.80 7.05
N ILE A 358 19.27 10.29 7.59
CA ILE A 358 19.11 10.05 9.03
C ILE A 358 18.68 8.60 9.28
N PRO A 359 19.15 7.95 10.35
CA PRO A 359 18.64 6.65 10.79
C PRO A 359 17.26 6.84 11.44
N GLN A 360 16.23 7.06 10.62
CA GLN A 360 14.90 7.49 11.06
C GLN A 360 14.29 6.55 12.12
N ASN A 361 14.29 5.24 11.88
CA ASN A 361 13.80 4.25 12.85
C ASN A 361 14.48 4.39 14.23
N ASP A 362 15.80 4.56 14.23
CA ASP A 362 16.59 4.60 15.47
C ASP A 362 16.38 5.92 16.22
N LEU A 363 16.28 7.04 15.48
CA LEU A 363 15.91 8.32 16.06
C LEU A 363 14.49 8.31 16.63
N LEU A 364 13.52 7.73 15.92
CA LEU A 364 12.14 7.65 16.41
C LEU A 364 12.05 6.77 17.67
N GLY A 365 12.83 5.71 17.78
CA GLY A 365 12.91 4.89 18.99
C GLY A 365 13.82 5.43 20.09
N HIS A 366 14.47 6.58 19.89
CA HIS A 366 15.31 7.18 20.90
C HIS A 366 14.46 7.78 22.05
N PRO A 367 14.80 7.56 23.34
CA PRO A 367 13.99 8.02 24.47
C PRO A 367 13.74 9.53 24.55
N LYS A 368 14.64 10.34 23.96
CA LYS A 368 14.49 11.81 23.90
C LYS A 368 13.55 12.30 22.80
N THR A 369 13.04 11.45 21.92
CA THR A 369 12.19 11.88 20.81
C THR A 369 10.80 12.27 21.28
N LYS A 370 10.41 13.52 21.00
CA LYS A 370 9.13 14.09 21.42
C LYS A 370 8.10 14.12 20.30
N ALA A 371 8.53 14.44 19.09
CA ALA A 371 7.64 14.56 17.94
C ALA A 371 8.36 14.23 16.63
N PHE A 372 7.55 13.85 15.63
CA PHE A 372 8.01 13.58 14.28
C PHE A 372 7.31 14.49 13.27
N ILE A 373 8.07 15.34 12.58
CA ILE A 373 7.58 16.11 11.45
C ILE A 373 7.75 15.25 10.20
N THR A 374 6.65 14.99 9.50
CA THR A 374 6.62 14.02 8.39
C THR A 374 5.74 14.46 7.24
N HIS A 375 6.15 14.12 6.03
CA HIS A 375 5.28 14.17 4.85
C HIS A 375 4.10 13.19 4.89
N GLY A 376 4.02 12.26 5.84
CA GLY A 376 2.90 11.30 5.91
C GLY A 376 3.02 10.07 5.00
N GLY A 377 4.22 9.77 4.49
CA GLY A 377 4.48 8.49 3.83
C GLY A 377 4.30 7.31 4.80
N THR A 378 3.66 6.23 4.33
CA THR A 378 3.23 5.10 5.18
C THR A 378 4.36 4.46 5.98
N ASN A 379 5.57 4.34 5.42
CA ASN A 379 6.70 3.75 6.14
C ASN A 379 7.07 4.54 7.40
N GLY A 380 7.16 5.87 7.26
CA GLY A 380 7.51 6.73 8.39
C GLY A 380 6.40 6.79 9.43
N ILE A 381 5.14 6.71 9.00
CA ILE A 381 3.99 6.59 9.92
C ILE A 381 4.10 5.31 10.73
N TYR A 382 4.39 4.16 10.11
CA TYR A 382 4.54 2.91 10.84
C TYR A 382 5.71 2.92 11.82
N GLU A 383 6.85 3.53 11.46
CA GLU A 383 7.97 3.69 12.40
C GLU A 383 7.58 4.58 13.59
N ALA A 384 6.82 5.65 13.33
CA ALA A 384 6.30 6.52 14.39
C ALA A 384 5.27 5.80 15.28
N ILE A 385 4.35 5.02 14.71
CA ILE A 385 3.41 4.19 15.47
C ILE A 385 4.19 3.16 16.29
N TYR A 386 5.14 2.43 15.70
CA TYR A 386 5.92 1.40 16.37
C TYR A 386 6.64 1.94 17.61
N HIS A 387 7.21 3.15 17.54
CA HIS A 387 7.89 3.81 18.66
C HIS A 387 6.98 4.74 19.50
N GLY A 388 5.68 4.81 19.18
CA GLY A 388 4.70 5.62 19.89
C GLY A 388 4.98 7.12 19.85
N ILE A 389 5.48 7.64 18.75
CA ILE A 389 5.83 9.06 18.56
C ILE A 389 4.68 9.79 17.85
N PRO A 390 4.14 10.89 18.44
CA PRO A 390 3.12 11.69 17.77
C PRO A 390 3.72 12.57 16.67
N MET A 391 2.88 13.01 15.74
CA MET A 391 3.33 13.59 14.48
C MET A 391 2.80 15.00 14.20
N VAL A 392 3.58 15.78 13.46
CA VAL A 392 3.08 16.93 12.68
C VAL A 392 3.19 16.54 11.20
N GLY A 393 2.05 16.39 10.55
CA GLY A 393 1.93 15.98 9.15
C GLY A 393 1.92 17.16 8.20
N ILE A 394 2.84 17.16 7.23
CA ILE A 394 2.95 18.16 6.15
C ILE A 394 2.90 17.41 4.81
N PRO A 395 1.71 16.92 4.39
CA PRO A 395 1.57 16.08 3.21
C PRO A 395 1.88 16.84 1.93
N LEU A 396 2.42 16.12 0.94
CA LEU A 396 2.87 16.69 -0.33
C LEU A 396 2.04 16.18 -1.51
N PHE A 397 1.91 14.86 -1.67
CA PHE A 397 1.28 14.24 -2.84
C PHE A 397 0.78 12.81 -2.55
N ALA A 398 0.14 12.18 -3.54
CA ALA A 398 -0.32 10.80 -3.50
C ALA A 398 -1.23 10.50 -2.29
N ASP A 399 -0.91 9.47 -1.52
CA ASP A 399 -1.65 9.00 -0.34
C ASP A 399 -1.34 9.80 0.94
N GLN A 400 -0.35 10.68 0.90
CA GLN A 400 0.12 11.40 2.08
C GLN A 400 -0.98 12.23 2.78
N PRO A 401 -1.83 13.02 2.07
CA PRO A 401 -2.91 13.76 2.71
C PRO A 401 -3.89 12.85 3.44
N ASP A 402 -4.23 11.72 2.82
CA ASP A 402 -5.15 10.70 3.32
C ASP A 402 -4.58 10.01 4.57
N ASN A 403 -3.30 9.61 4.51
CA ASN A 403 -2.59 9.02 5.63
C ASN A 403 -2.53 9.97 6.85
N ILE A 404 -2.29 11.26 6.63
CA ILE A 404 -2.30 12.26 7.73
C ILE A 404 -3.72 12.48 8.25
N ALA A 405 -4.75 12.43 7.39
CA ALA A 405 -6.15 12.49 7.84
C ALA A 405 -6.47 11.31 8.78
N HIS A 406 -6.02 10.09 8.45
CA HIS A 406 -6.16 8.92 9.33
C HIS A 406 -5.49 9.12 10.70
N MET A 407 -4.25 9.60 10.71
CA MET A 407 -3.53 9.85 11.97
C MET A 407 -4.13 11.00 12.79
N THR A 408 -4.73 11.98 12.12
CA THR A 408 -5.47 13.07 12.77
C THR A 408 -6.76 12.55 13.39
N ALA A 409 -7.52 11.71 12.67
CA ALA A 409 -8.73 11.07 13.17
C ALA A 409 -8.45 10.17 14.40
N LYS A 410 -7.27 9.55 14.45
CA LYS A 410 -6.79 8.79 15.62
C LYS A 410 -6.18 9.66 16.72
N GLY A 411 -6.14 10.98 16.57
CA GLY A 411 -5.64 11.93 17.55
C GLY A 411 -4.13 11.83 17.81
N ALA A 412 -3.36 11.29 16.86
CA ALA A 412 -1.92 11.08 16.96
C ALA A 412 -1.11 12.01 16.02
N ALA A 413 -1.78 12.84 15.22
CA ALA A 413 -1.13 13.85 14.37
C ALA A 413 -1.88 15.19 14.34
N ALA A 414 -1.12 16.27 14.20
CA ALA A 414 -1.64 17.57 13.74
C ALA A 414 -1.29 17.74 12.26
N ARG A 415 -2.26 18.17 11.45
CA ARG A 415 -2.08 18.39 10.00
C ARG A 415 -1.81 19.86 9.70
N LEU A 416 -0.84 20.11 8.84
CA LEU A 416 -0.57 21.41 8.22
C LEU A 416 -0.58 21.27 6.70
N ASP A 417 -0.56 22.40 6.02
CA ASP A 417 -0.51 22.49 4.56
C ASP A 417 0.77 23.23 4.16
N LEU A 418 1.61 22.62 3.32
CA LEU A 418 2.95 23.15 3.00
C LEU A 418 2.88 24.55 2.37
N ASP A 419 1.89 24.78 1.52
CA ASP A 419 1.79 25.98 0.70
C ASP A 419 1.32 27.17 1.55
N THR A 420 0.36 26.92 2.45
CA THR A 420 -0.32 27.97 3.21
C THR A 420 0.20 28.16 4.64
N MET A 421 0.85 27.16 5.25
CA MET A 421 1.29 27.28 6.64
C MET A 421 2.30 28.41 6.83
N SER A 422 2.12 29.16 7.91
CA SER A 422 3.07 30.16 8.39
C SER A 422 4.06 29.56 9.40
N THR A 423 5.11 30.31 9.71
CA THR A 423 6.04 30.02 10.80
C THR A 423 5.30 29.77 12.12
N THR A 424 4.27 30.57 12.39
CA THR A 424 3.46 30.50 13.61
C THR A 424 2.62 29.23 13.67
N ASP A 425 2.07 28.79 12.53
CA ASP A 425 1.24 27.57 12.47
C ASP A 425 2.07 26.33 12.81
N LEU A 426 3.26 26.20 12.21
CA LEU A 426 4.16 25.09 12.53
C LEU A 426 4.64 25.11 13.98
N LEU A 427 4.99 26.29 14.51
CA LEU A 427 5.37 26.44 15.90
C LEU A 427 4.24 26.02 16.85
N ASN A 428 3.01 26.44 16.56
CA ASN A 428 1.83 26.10 17.37
C ASN A 428 1.51 24.61 17.29
N ALA A 429 1.55 24.01 16.09
CA ALA A 429 1.34 22.58 15.91
C ALA A 429 2.38 21.74 16.69
N LEU A 430 3.66 22.13 16.67
CA LEU A 430 4.70 21.47 17.45
C LEU A 430 4.46 21.60 18.95
N LYS A 431 4.16 22.81 19.44
CA LYS A 431 3.82 23.04 20.84
C LYS A 431 2.60 22.20 21.26
N GLN A 432 1.58 22.12 20.42
CA GLN A 432 0.39 21.32 20.66
C GLN A 432 0.73 19.84 20.76
N VAL A 433 1.42 19.29 19.76
CA VAL A 433 1.77 17.85 19.69
C VAL A 433 2.70 17.42 20.82
N ILE A 434 3.66 18.28 21.19
CA ILE A 434 4.65 17.97 22.24
C ILE A 434 4.04 18.12 23.64
N ASN A 435 3.24 19.17 23.89
CA ASN A 435 2.81 19.51 25.25
C ASN A 435 1.43 18.94 25.62
N ASN A 436 0.56 18.61 24.66
CA ASN A 436 -0.73 18.00 24.95
C ASN A 436 -0.58 16.47 25.10
N PRO A 437 -0.79 15.90 26.31
CA PRO A 437 -0.56 14.48 26.56
C PRO A 437 -1.41 13.55 25.69
N SER A 438 -2.57 14.00 25.20
CA SER A 438 -3.48 13.21 24.35
C SER A 438 -2.76 12.66 23.11
N TYR A 439 -1.92 13.47 22.45
CA TYR A 439 -1.19 13.02 21.26
C TYR A 439 -0.24 11.87 21.58
N LYS A 440 0.56 12.00 22.64
CA LYS A 440 1.48 10.94 23.07
C LYS A 440 0.73 9.70 23.55
N GLN A 441 -0.37 9.87 24.29
CA GLN A 441 -1.20 8.74 24.75
C GLN A 441 -1.81 7.97 23.57
N ASN A 442 -2.36 8.67 22.58
CA ASN A 442 -2.90 8.05 21.37
C ASN A 442 -1.80 7.35 20.57
N ALA A 443 -0.64 7.98 20.36
CA ALA A 443 0.49 7.35 19.68
C ALA A 443 0.97 6.08 20.41
N MET A 444 1.08 6.11 21.74
CA MET A 444 1.45 4.94 22.56
C MET A 444 0.38 3.84 22.53
N ARG A 445 -0.91 4.21 22.47
CA ARG A 445 -2.00 3.26 22.29
C ARG A 445 -1.88 2.52 20.96
N LEU A 446 -1.61 3.24 19.86
CA LEU A 446 -1.38 2.63 18.55
C LEU A 446 -0.13 1.75 18.55
N SER A 447 0.96 2.20 19.18
CA SER A 447 2.17 1.40 19.39
C SER A 447 1.85 0.07 20.08
N THR A 448 1.09 0.12 21.16
CA THR A 448 0.70 -1.09 21.91
C THR A 448 -0.06 -2.07 21.03
N ILE A 449 -1.04 -1.58 20.24
CA ILE A 449 -1.79 -2.41 19.28
C ILE A 449 -0.88 -3.01 18.22
N GLN A 450 0.09 -2.23 17.71
CA GLN A 450 1.00 -2.69 16.68
C GLN A 450 1.96 -3.78 17.19
N HIS A 451 2.40 -3.70 18.44
CA HIS A 451 3.23 -4.72 19.08
C HIS A 451 2.45 -5.95 19.55
N ASP A 452 1.19 -5.77 19.95
CA ASP A 452 0.31 -6.83 20.47
C ASP A 452 -0.38 -7.61 19.33
N GLN A 453 0.44 -8.25 18.50
CA GLN A 453 -0.01 -9.11 17.42
C GLN A 453 0.48 -10.55 17.64
N PRO A 454 -0.34 -11.58 17.33
CA PRO A 454 0.04 -12.98 17.55
C PRO A 454 1.24 -13.42 16.71
N VAL A 455 1.43 -12.81 15.55
CA VAL A 455 2.56 -13.05 14.64
C VAL A 455 3.06 -11.70 14.17
N LYS A 456 4.37 -11.48 14.22
CA LYS A 456 4.99 -10.24 13.74
C LYS A 456 4.68 -10.02 12.25
N PRO A 457 4.50 -8.77 11.79
CA PRO A 457 4.11 -8.52 10.40
C PRO A 457 5.07 -9.11 9.35
N LEU A 458 6.39 -9.04 9.57
CA LEU A 458 7.39 -9.62 8.68
C LEU A 458 7.31 -11.16 8.63
N ASP A 459 7.17 -11.80 9.79
CA ASP A 459 7.02 -13.25 9.89
C ASP A 459 5.74 -13.73 9.20
N ARG A 460 4.64 -12.97 9.32
CA ARG A 460 3.37 -13.22 8.62
C ARG A 460 3.54 -13.15 7.10
N ALA A 461 4.19 -12.10 6.59
CA ALA A 461 4.47 -11.95 5.17
C ALA A 461 5.27 -13.14 4.61
N VAL A 462 6.36 -13.50 5.30
CA VAL A 462 7.23 -14.61 4.90
C VAL A 462 6.50 -15.95 4.98
N PHE A 463 5.72 -16.19 6.03
CA PHE A 463 4.92 -17.40 6.17
C PHE A 463 4.00 -17.62 4.96
N TRP A 464 3.30 -16.58 4.51
CA TRP A 464 2.37 -16.68 3.39
C TRP A 464 3.07 -16.87 2.04
N ILE A 465 4.25 -16.26 1.85
CA ILE A 465 5.08 -16.52 0.66
C ILE A 465 5.52 -17.99 0.66
N GLU A 466 6.01 -18.50 1.78
CA GLU A 466 6.38 -19.91 1.90
C GLU A 466 5.17 -20.85 1.78
N PHE A 467 4.00 -20.45 2.27
CA PHE A 467 2.77 -21.22 2.13
C PHE A 467 2.43 -21.43 0.66
N VAL A 468 2.47 -20.37 -0.13
CA VAL A 468 2.23 -20.42 -1.58
C VAL A 468 3.27 -21.28 -2.28
N MET A 469 4.56 -21.18 -1.91
CA MET A 469 5.62 -22.03 -2.45
C MET A 469 5.40 -23.52 -2.15
N ARG A 470 5.04 -23.86 -0.90
CA ARG A 470 4.82 -25.24 -0.44
C ARG A 470 3.62 -25.90 -1.13
N HIS A 471 2.55 -25.15 -1.36
CA HIS A 471 1.29 -25.68 -1.89
C HIS A 471 1.11 -25.42 -3.40
N LYS A 472 2.10 -24.82 -4.06
CA LYS A 472 2.06 -24.46 -5.48
C LYS A 472 0.83 -23.61 -5.82
N GLY A 473 0.59 -22.60 -4.99
CA GLY A 473 -0.54 -21.68 -5.08
C GLY A 473 -1.43 -21.69 -3.84
N ALA A 474 -2.51 -20.90 -3.88
CA ALA A 474 -3.48 -20.75 -2.79
C ALA A 474 -4.93 -20.61 -3.30
N LYS A 475 -5.27 -21.30 -4.39
CA LYS A 475 -6.59 -21.22 -5.05
C LYS A 475 -7.79 -21.46 -4.11
N HIS A 476 -7.63 -22.29 -3.07
CA HIS A 476 -8.68 -22.59 -2.09
C HIS A 476 -9.01 -21.41 -1.15
N LEU A 477 -8.14 -20.40 -1.07
CA LEU A 477 -8.37 -19.17 -0.30
C LEU A 477 -9.09 -18.09 -1.11
N ARG A 478 -9.24 -18.28 -2.43
CA ARG A 478 -9.87 -17.32 -3.32
C ARG A 478 -11.39 -17.47 -3.30
N PRO A 479 -12.15 -16.37 -3.22
CA PRO A 479 -13.61 -16.43 -3.24
C PRO A 479 -14.15 -16.84 -4.61
N ALA A 480 -15.34 -17.44 -4.64
CA ALA A 480 -16.04 -17.77 -5.89
C ALA A 480 -16.36 -16.54 -6.76
N ALA A 481 -16.28 -15.33 -6.18
CA ALA A 481 -16.48 -14.05 -6.86
C ALA A 481 -15.60 -13.86 -8.11
N HIS A 482 -14.44 -14.53 -8.21
CA HIS A 482 -13.63 -14.51 -9.42
C HIS A 482 -14.27 -15.21 -10.62
N ASN A 483 -15.23 -16.11 -10.39
CA ASN A 483 -15.87 -16.94 -11.41
C ASN A 483 -17.32 -16.51 -11.72
N LEU A 484 -17.82 -15.46 -11.07
CA LEU A 484 -19.18 -14.97 -11.24
C LEU A 484 -19.22 -13.83 -12.28
N THR A 485 -20.30 -13.78 -13.05
CA THR A 485 -20.63 -12.58 -13.82
C THR A 485 -21.07 -11.44 -12.90
N TRP A 486 -21.02 -10.20 -13.38
CA TRP A 486 -21.34 -9.02 -12.57
C TRP A 486 -22.77 -9.06 -11.99
N TYR A 487 -23.75 -9.57 -12.75
CA TYR A 487 -25.14 -9.66 -12.30
C TYR A 487 -25.35 -10.82 -11.31
N GLN A 488 -24.61 -11.93 -11.43
CA GLN A 488 -24.62 -13.02 -10.44
C GLN A 488 -23.95 -12.57 -9.13
N TYR A 489 -22.84 -11.86 -9.22
CA TYR A 489 -22.13 -11.31 -8.05
C TYR A 489 -23.04 -10.41 -7.20
N HIS A 490 -23.87 -9.60 -7.85
CA HIS A 490 -24.86 -8.75 -7.19
C HIS A 490 -26.25 -9.40 -7.01
N SER A 491 -26.41 -10.69 -7.33
CA SER A 491 -27.68 -11.44 -7.22
C SER A 491 -28.86 -10.75 -7.93
N LEU A 492 -28.60 -10.06 -9.04
CA LEU A 492 -29.61 -9.34 -9.81
C LEU A 492 -30.53 -10.29 -10.58
N ASP A 493 -30.00 -11.44 -10.99
CA ASP A 493 -30.77 -12.55 -11.57
C ASP A 493 -31.79 -13.12 -10.57
N VAL A 494 -31.36 -13.39 -9.32
CA VAL A 494 -32.23 -13.85 -8.24
C VAL A 494 -33.26 -12.78 -7.87
N THR A 495 -32.82 -11.54 -7.71
CA THR A 495 -33.72 -10.41 -7.39
C THR A 495 -34.77 -10.22 -8.47
N GLY A 496 -34.36 -10.26 -9.74
CA GLY A 496 -35.25 -10.19 -10.90
C GLY A 496 -36.27 -11.32 -10.92
N PHE A 497 -35.84 -12.56 -10.65
CA PHE A 497 -36.73 -13.72 -10.56
C PHE A 497 -37.77 -13.56 -9.44
N LEU A 498 -37.36 -13.16 -8.24
CA LEU A 498 -38.28 -12.95 -7.11
C LEU A 498 -39.30 -11.84 -7.39
N LEU A 499 -38.87 -10.73 -8.00
CA LEU A 499 -39.78 -9.65 -8.42
C LEU A 499 -40.79 -10.12 -9.46
N ALA A 500 -40.38 -10.96 -10.41
CA ALA A 500 -41.28 -11.56 -11.39
C ALA A 500 -42.32 -12.49 -10.74
N CYS A 501 -41.93 -13.28 -9.74
CA CYS A 501 -42.87 -14.10 -8.96
C CYS A 501 -43.91 -13.24 -8.23
N VAL A 502 -43.48 -12.17 -7.55
CA VAL A 502 -44.39 -11.24 -6.85
C VAL A 502 -45.35 -10.55 -7.83
N ALA A 503 -44.83 -10.05 -8.97
CA ALA A 503 -45.65 -9.42 -10.00
C ALA A 503 -46.70 -10.40 -10.57
N THR A 504 -46.30 -11.66 -10.80
CA THR A 504 -47.21 -12.72 -11.27
C THR A 504 -48.28 -13.02 -10.24
N ALA A 505 -47.93 -13.13 -8.95
CA ALA A 505 -48.90 -13.35 -7.87
C ALA A 505 -49.90 -12.20 -7.76
N ILE A 506 -49.43 -10.94 -7.79
CA ILE A 506 -50.30 -9.75 -7.79
C ILE A 506 -51.23 -9.76 -9.01
N PHE A 507 -50.71 -10.09 -10.19
CA PHE A 507 -51.51 -10.18 -11.42
C PHE A 507 -52.60 -11.25 -11.30
N VAL A 508 -52.25 -12.46 -10.84
CA VAL A 508 -53.21 -13.57 -10.64
C VAL A 508 -54.26 -13.19 -9.60
N ILE A 509 -53.87 -12.67 -8.44
CA ILE A 509 -54.80 -12.22 -7.40
C ILE A 509 -55.74 -11.15 -7.95
N THR A 510 -55.21 -10.16 -8.67
CA THR A 510 -56.02 -9.08 -9.27
C THR A 510 -57.01 -9.64 -10.28
N LYS A 511 -56.60 -10.56 -11.16
CA LYS A 511 -57.50 -11.22 -12.12
C LYS A 511 -58.57 -12.07 -11.43
N CYS A 512 -58.20 -12.82 -10.39
CA CYS A 512 -59.15 -13.58 -9.57
C CYS A 512 -60.15 -12.66 -8.86
N CYS A 513 -59.69 -11.58 -8.23
CA CYS A 513 -60.57 -10.59 -7.58
C CYS A 513 -61.51 -9.92 -8.60
N LEU A 514 -60.99 -9.47 -9.75
CA LEU A 514 -61.83 -8.88 -10.81
C LEU A 514 -62.86 -9.89 -11.35
N PHE A 515 -62.47 -11.15 -11.54
CA PHE A 515 -63.38 -12.22 -11.95
C PHE A 515 -64.46 -12.49 -10.90
N CYS A 516 -64.09 -12.55 -9.62
CA CYS A 516 -65.04 -12.69 -8.51
C CYS A 516 -65.99 -11.49 -8.41
N CYS A 517 -65.49 -10.26 -8.56
CA CYS A 517 -66.30 -9.04 -8.56
C CYS A 517 -67.26 -8.96 -9.77
N GLN A 518 -66.90 -9.53 -10.92
CA GLN A 518 -67.80 -9.64 -12.08
C GLN A 518 -68.90 -10.70 -11.88
N LYS A 519 -68.72 -11.67 -10.98
CA LYS A 519 -69.68 -12.75 -10.70
C LYS A 519 -70.64 -12.46 -9.54
N PHE A 520 -70.48 -11.36 -8.80
CA PHE A 520 -71.55 -10.90 -7.90
C PHE A 520 -72.63 -10.17 -8.70
N PRO A 521 -73.86 -10.72 -8.83
CA PRO A 521 -74.93 -10.02 -9.50
C PRO A 521 -75.29 -8.76 -8.70
N LYS A 522 -75.54 -7.64 -9.39
CA LYS A 522 -76.19 -6.47 -8.80
C LYS A 522 -77.51 -6.92 -8.16
N ALA A 523 -77.52 -7.16 -6.85
CA ALA A 523 -78.74 -7.41 -6.10
C ALA A 523 -79.65 -6.20 -6.30
N GLY A 524 -80.79 -6.42 -6.95
CA GLY A 524 -81.61 -5.38 -7.57
C GLY A 524 -82.20 -4.38 -6.57
N LYS A 525 -82.22 -3.10 -6.96
CA LYS A 525 -83.24 -2.17 -6.51
C LYS A 525 -84.58 -2.62 -7.11
N LYS A 526 -85.40 -3.34 -6.33
CA LYS A 526 -86.82 -3.57 -6.64
C LYS A 526 -87.55 -2.22 -6.62
N ASN A 527 -88.05 -1.78 -7.77
CA ASN A 527 -89.06 -0.72 -7.86
C ASN A 527 -90.37 -1.24 -7.23
N LYS A 528 -90.91 -0.51 -6.24
CA LYS A 528 -92.32 -0.65 -5.83
C LYS A 528 -93.17 0.14 -6.84
N ARG A 529 -94.12 -0.55 -7.48
CA ARG A 529 -95.24 0.06 -8.22
C ARG A 529 -96.32 0.47 -7.21
N GLU A 530 -96.86 1.67 -7.38
CA GLU A 530 -98.29 1.96 -7.18
C GLU A 530 -98.97 1.97 -8.54
#